data_AF-A0A965UVD0-F1
#
_entry.id   AF-A0A965UVD0-F1
#
_cell.length_a   1.000
_cell.length_b   1.000
_cell.length_c   1.000
_cell.angle_alpha   90.00
_cell.angle_beta   90.00
_cell.angle_gamma   90.00
#
_symmetry.space_group_name_H-M   'P 1'
#
loop_
_entity.id
_entity.type
_entity.pdbx_description
1 polymer ?
#
loop_
_entity_poly.entity_id
_entity_poly.type
_entity_poly.pdbx_seq_one_letter_code
_entity_poly.pdbx_strand_id
1 'polypeptide(L)'
;MTKKKKPDLIDHACEMLQLMEAAEEVLRPVNQTLQVLYGDFYPHHGIATQGIENKLVVLLDEILGDELASYYLYECRRMPGGGLIKEKNGKAWPIKSVSDVRKYAKHLAKKTGVKS
;
A
#
# COMPACT_ATOMS: atom_id res chain seq x y z
N MET A 1 27.50 -22.76 -4.02
CA MET A 1 26.16 -22.52 -3.44
C MET A 1 26.00 -21.04 -3.15
N THR A 2 25.26 -20.31 -3.98
CA THR A 2 24.93 -18.91 -3.71
C THR A 2 23.97 -18.87 -2.52
N LYS A 3 24.39 -18.26 -1.41
CA LYS A 3 23.48 -17.96 -0.29
C LYS A 3 22.37 -17.08 -0.83
N LYS A 4 21.17 -17.63 -1.06
CA LYS A 4 19.98 -16.83 -1.35
C LYS A 4 19.80 -15.88 -0.15
N LYS A 5 20.01 -14.58 -0.40
CA LYS A 5 19.71 -13.54 0.59
C LYS A 5 18.22 -13.70 0.93
N LYS A 6 17.89 -13.88 2.21
CA LYS A 6 16.47 -13.88 2.61
C LYS A 6 15.86 -12.56 2.12
N PRO A 7 14.65 -12.55 1.55
CA PRO A 7 14.00 -11.31 1.15
C PRO A 7 13.88 -10.40 2.38
N ASP A 8 14.14 -9.11 2.17
CA ASP A 8 13.97 -8.06 3.18
C ASP A 8 12.48 -7.97 3.56
N LEU A 9 12.16 -7.74 4.84
CA LEU A 9 10.78 -7.62 5.32
C LEU A 9 10.01 -6.52 4.54
N ILE A 10 10.70 -5.45 4.15
CA ILE A 10 10.14 -4.39 3.30
C ILE A 10 9.71 -4.95 1.93
N ASP A 11 10.49 -5.86 1.35
CA ASP A 11 10.17 -6.43 0.04
C ASP A 11 8.89 -7.30 0.13
N HIS A 12 8.74 -8.08 1.20
CA HIS A 12 7.52 -8.87 1.45
C HIS A 12 6.30 -7.99 1.75
N ALA A 13 6.45 -6.92 2.52
CA ALA A 13 5.36 -5.97 2.74
C ALA A 13 4.91 -5.29 1.43
N CYS A 14 5.84 -4.94 0.55
CA CYS A 14 5.51 -4.44 -0.78
C CYS A 14 4.84 -5.49 -1.67
N GLU A 15 5.26 -6.76 -1.61
CA GLU A 15 4.57 -7.86 -2.32
C GLU A 15 3.12 -8.00 -1.85
N MET A 16 2.87 -7.89 -0.55
CA MET A 16 1.53 -7.90 0.02
C MET A 16 0.70 -6.70 -0.45
N LEU A 17 1.27 -5.50 -0.43
CA LEU A 17 0.63 -4.28 -0.95
C LEU A 17 0.19 -4.46 -2.42
N GLN A 18 1.05 -5.10 -3.22
CA GLN A 18 0.77 -5.40 -4.62
C GLN A 18 -0.33 -6.46 -4.81
N LEU A 19 -0.39 -7.47 -3.93
CA LEU A 19 -1.49 -8.43 -3.90
C LEU A 19 -2.82 -7.77 -3.55
N MET A 20 -2.83 -6.84 -2.58
CA MET A 20 -4.02 -6.08 -2.22
C MET A 20 -4.53 -5.23 -3.39
N GLU A 21 -3.62 -4.52 -4.08
CA GLU A 21 -3.93 -3.76 -5.27
C GLU A 21 -4.52 -4.65 -6.39
N ALA A 22 -3.92 -5.81 -6.64
CA ALA A 22 -4.43 -6.75 -7.63
C ALA A 22 -5.82 -7.33 -7.25
N ALA A 23 -6.04 -7.62 -5.96
CA ALA A 23 -7.33 -8.11 -5.49
C ALA A 23 -8.44 -7.06 -5.68
N GLU A 24 -8.16 -5.79 -5.40
CA GLU A 24 -9.10 -4.70 -5.64
C GLU A 24 -9.44 -4.55 -7.12
N GLU A 25 -8.45 -4.64 -8.02
CA GLU A 25 -8.67 -4.59 -9.47
C GLU A 25 -9.57 -5.72 -9.97
N VAL A 26 -9.38 -6.95 -9.46
CA VAL A 26 -10.22 -8.10 -9.80
C VAL A 26 -11.66 -7.91 -9.31
N LEU A 27 -11.84 -7.32 -8.14
CA LEU A 27 -13.16 -7.10 -7.55
C LEU A 27 -13.85 -5.84 -8.09
N ARG A 28 -13.13 -4.93 -8.75
CA ARG A 28 -13.67 -3.66 -9.25
C ARG A 28 -14.89 -3.83 -10.17
N PRO A 29 -14.91 -4.72 -11.19
CA PRO A 29 -16.08 -4.89 -12.05
C PRO A 29 -17.29 -5.43 -11.29
N VAL A 30 -17.05 -6.35 -10.34
CA VAL A 30 -18.10 -6.89 -9.47
C VAL A 30 -18.69 -5.78 -8.61
N ASN A 31 -17.82 -4.97 -8.01
CA ASN A 31 -18.23 -3.85 -7.18
C ASN A 31 -19.02 -2.79 -7.97
N GLN A 32 -18.57 -2.44 -9.17
CA GLN A 32 -19.29 -1.54 -10.08
C GLN A 32 -20.66 -2.10 -10.48
N THR A 33 -20.73 -3.40 -10.80
CA THR A 33 -21.99 -4.06 -11.17
C THR A 33 -22.98 -4.03 -10.01
N LEU A 34 -22.52 -4.38 -8.82
CA LEU A 34 -23.32 -4.35 -7.61
C LEU A 34 -23.79 -2.91 -7.28
N GLN A 35 -22.99 -1.89 -7.57
CA GLN A 35 -23.35 -0.49 -7.36
C GLN A 35 -24.50 -0.07 -8.27
N VAL A 36 -24.49 -0.54 -9.52
CA VAL A 36 -25.60 -0.34 -10.46
C VAL A 36 -26.84 -1.11 -10.01
N LEU A 37 -26.70 -2.34 -9.51
CA LEU A 37 -27.82 -3.20 -9.12
C LEU A 37 -28.52 -2.77 -7.82
N TYR A 38 -27.76 -2.32 -6.82
CA TYR A 38 -28.28 -2.00 -5.49
C TYR A 38 -28.42 -0.50 -5.22
N GLY A 39 -27.99 0.36 -6.16
CA GLY A 39 -28.08 1.81 -6.04
C GLY A 39 -27.42 2.31 -4.75
N ASP A 40 -28.16 3.05 -3.94
CA ASP A 40 -27.68 3.62 -2.67
C ASP A 40 -27.52 2.59 -1.54
N PHE A 41 -28.10 1.40 -1.67
CA PHE A 41 -28.07 0.36 -0.63
C PHE A 41 -26.84 -0.54 -0.69
N TYR A 42 -25.79 -0.07 -1.38
CA TYR A 42 -24.60 -0.82 -1.73
C TYR A 42 -23.84 -1.35 -0.50
N PRO A 43 -23.93 -2.65 -0.17
CA PRO A 43 -23.04 -3.24 0.80
C PRO A 43 -21.72 -3.50 0.05
N HIS A 44 -20.71 -2.67 0.30
CA HIS A 44 -19.35 -2.98 -0.16
C HIS A 44 -19.07 -4.43 0.23
N HIS A 45 -18.75 -5.31 -0.74
CA HIS A 45 -18.40 -6.71 -0.46
C HIS A 45 -17.24 -6.84 0.53
N GLY A 46 -16.53 -5.75 0.79
CA GLY A 46 -15.56 -5.62 1.86
C GLY A 46 -16.11 -5.72 3.28
N ILE A 47 -17.42 -5.63 3.60
CA ILE A 47 -17.89 -5.62 5.01
C ILE A 47 -17.39 -6.86 5.79
N ALA A 48 -17.31 -8.03 5.14
CA ALA A 48 -16.83 -9.26 5.78
C ALA A 48 -15.30 -9.30 5.99
N THR A 49 -14.52 -8.61 5.15
CA THR A 49 -13.04 -8.61 5.20
C THR A 49 -12.43 -7.30 5.67
N GLN A 50 -13.23 -6.25 5.85
CA GLN A 50 -12.77 -4.89 6.13
C GLN A 50 -11.95 -4.82 7.42
N GLY A 51 -12.32 -5.59 8.44
CA GLY A 51 -11.53 -5.70 9.67
C GLY A 51 -10.14 -6.29 9.44
N ILE A 52 -10.03 -7.29 8.55
CA ILE A 52 -8.76 -7.93 8.19
C ILE A 52 -7.91 -6.97 7.36
N GLU A 53 -8.51 -6.32 6.35
CA GLU A 53 -7.83 -5.33 5.51
C GLU A 53 -7.28 -4.18 6.35
N ASN A 54 -8.09 -3.59 7.25
CA ASN A 54 -7.65 -2.50 8.12
C ASN A 54 -6.46 -2.93 8.99
N LYS A 55 -6.51 -4.12 9.59
CA LYS A 55 -5.40 -4.63 10.41
C LYS A 55 -4.15 -4.92 9.58
N LEU A 56 -4.32 -5.42 8.36
CA LEU A 56 -3.22 -5.65 7.44
C LEU A 56 -2.56 -4.33 7.03
N VAL A 57 -3.33 -3.30 6.71
CA VAL A 57 -2.79 -1.97 6.36
C VAL A 57 -2.00 -1.37 7.52
N VAL A 58 -2.53 -1.44 8.76
CA VAL A 58 -1.80 -0.99 9.95
C VAL A 58 -0.47 -1.72 10.10
N LEU A 59 -0.45 -3.05 9.93
CA LEU A 59 0.80 -3.82 9.98
C LEU A 59 1.77 -3.41 8.87
N LEU A 60 1.27 -3.11 7.67
CA LEU A 60 2.11 -2.64 6.57
C LEU A 60 2.69 -1.25 6.84
N ASP A 61 1.93 -0.34 7.47
CA ASP A 61 2.43 0.96 7.91
C ASP A 61 3.52 0.81 8.98
N GLU A 62 3.35 -0.10 9.95
CA GLU A 62 4.39 -0.38 10.95
C GLU A 62 5.71 -0.87 10.32
N ILE A 63 5.63 -1.64 9.23
CA ILE A 63 6.80 -2.19 8.53
C ILE A 63 7.43 -1.18 7.57
N LEU A 64 6.61 -0.51 6.76
CA LEU A 64 7.07 0.31 5.64
C LEU A 64 7.40 1.75 6.06
N GLY A 65 6.84 2.20 7.17
CA GLY A 65 6.93 3.56 7.67
C GLY A 65 5.56 4.15 7.91
N ASP A 66 5.51 5.08 8.87
CA ASP A 66 4.30 5.72 9.37
C ASP A 66 3.37 6.15 8.22
N GLU A 67 2.18 5.56 8.22
CA GLU A 67 1.09 5.77 7.25
C GLU A 67 1.45 5.59 5.76
N LEU A 68 2.58 4.97 5.42
CA LEU A 68 3.06 4.91 4.04
C LEU A 68 2.20 3.99 3.13
N ALA A 69 1.78 2.84 3.65
CA ALA A 69 0.93 1.89 2.94
C ALA A 69 -0.49 2.43 2.79
N SER A 70 -1.06 2.97 3.88
CA SER A 70 -2.39 3.60 3.87
C SER A 70 -2.43 4.82 2.95
N TYR A 71 -1.42 5.69 3.00
CA TYR A 71 -1.28 6.83 2.08
C TYR A 71 -1.26 6.37 0.61
N TYR A 72 -0.49 5.31 0.29
CA TYR A 72 -0.49 4.75 -1.06
C TYR A 72 -1.87 4.24 -1.51
N LEU A 73 -2.50 3.40 -0.69
CA LEU A 73 -3.73 2.70 -1.04
C LEU A 73 -4.94 3.65 -1.14
N TYR A 74 -5.05 4.61 -0.22
CA TYR A 74 -6.27 5.39 -0.06
C TYR A 74 -6.20 6.79 -0.68
N GLU A 75 -4.99 7.34 -0.87
CA GLU A 75 -4.80 8.69 -1.39
C GLU A 75 -4.07 8.70 -2.73
N CYS A 76 -2.83 8.22 -2.77
CA CYS A 76 -1.93 8.36 -3.93
C CYS A 76 -2.54 7.84 -5.22
N ARG A 77 -3.17 6.67 -5.18
CA ARG A 77 -3.76 6.02 -6.37
C ARG A 77 -4.94 6.79 -6.96
N ARG A 78 -5.57 7.67 -6.17
CA ARG A 78 -6.72 8.50 -6.60
C ARG A 78 -6.29 9.89 -7.06
N MET A 79 -5.04 10.30 -6.79
CA MET A 79 -4.52 11.60 -7.17
C MET A 79 -3.98 11.60 -8.61
N PRO A 80 -4.34 12.60 -9.45
CA PRO A 80 -3.72 12.79 -10.76
C PRO A 80 -2.20 12.95 -10.63
N GLY A 81 -1.45 11.96 -11.13
CA GLY A 81 0.01 11.96 -11.06
C GLY A 81 0.62 11.35 -9.79
N GLY A 82 -0.19 10.79 -8.89
CA GLY A 82 0.25 10.12 -7.66
C GLY A 82 0.53 11.06 -6.48
N GLY A 83 0.90 10.49 -5.34
CA GLY A 83 1.25 11.25 -4.13
C GLY A 83 2.70 11.72 -4.11
N LEU A 84 3.03 12.52 -3.10
CA LEU A 84 4.36 13.10 -2.93
C LEU A 84 4.67 13.32 -1.45
N ILE A 85 5.75 12.72 -0.96
CA ILE A 85 6.26 12.97 0.39
C ILE A 85 7.39 13.97 0.32
N LYS A 86 7.31 15.05 1.12
CA LYS A 86 8.37 16.06 1.24
C LYS A 86 9.03 15.97 2.60
N GLU A 87 10.33 15.71 2.62
CA GLU A 87 11.12 15.69 3.84
C GLU A 87 11.50 17.10 4.30
N LYS A 88 11.85 17.23 5.58
CA LYS A 88 12.32 18.50 6.19
C LYS A 88 13.54 19.11 5.49
N ASN A 89 14.36 18.30 4.83
CA ASN A 89 15.53 18.75 4.05
C ASN A 89 15.15 19.22 2.62
N GLY A 90 13.86 19.29 2.29
CA GLY A 90 13.37 19.69 0.97
C GLY A 90 13.38 18.57 -0.08
N LYS A 91 13.90 17.38 0.24
CA LYS A 91 13.88 16.24 -0.69
C LYS A 91 12.45 15.74 -0.87
N ALA A 92 12.05 15.55 -2.12
CA ALA A 92 10.73 15.06 -2.47
C ALA A 92 10.79 13.62 -3.00
N TRP A 93 9.85 12.79 -2.57
CA TRP A 93 9.70 11.39 -2.97
C TRP A 93 8.33 11.19 -3.61
N PRO A 94 8.25 10.98 -4.93
CA PRO A 94 6.97 10.68 -5.57
C PRO A 94 6.51 9.29 -5.14
N ILE A 95 5.22 9.13 -4.83
CA ILE A 95 4.61 7.86 -4.44
C ILE A 95 3.49 7.56 -5.44
N LYS A 96 3.85 6.89 -6.55
CA LYS A 96 2.93 6.60 -7.66
C LYS A 96 2.70 5.11 -7.86
N SER A 97 3.56 4.29 -7.26
CA SER A 97 3.61 2.85 -7.43
C SER A 97 4.15 2.18 -6.19
N VAL A 98 3.88 0.89 -6.04
CA VAL A 98 4.52 0.04 -5.01
C VAL A 98 6.06 0.10 -5.09
N SER A 99 6.63 0.28 -6.28
CA SER A 99 8.08 0.46 -6.47
C SER A 99 8.61 1.72 -5.77
N ASP A 100 7.83 2.80 -5.79
CA ASP A 100 8.20 4.04 -5.13
C ASP A 100 8.04 3.96 -3.62
N VAL A 101 6.99 3.29 -3.14
CA VAL A 101 6.82 2.92 -1.72
C VAL A 101 8.05 2.16 -1.23
N ARG A 102 8.47 1.12 -1.97
CA ARG A 102 9.66 0.33 -1.64
C ARG A 102 10.93 1.17 -1.53
N LYS A 103 11.15 2.09 -2.49
CA LYS A 103 12.32 2.98 -2.48
C LYS A 103 12.31 3.90 -1.27
N TYR A 104 11.15 4.45 -0.93
CA TYR A 104 11.01 5.35 0.21
C TYR A 104 11.13 4.61 1.55
N ALA A 105 10.48 3.46 1.72
CA ALA A 105 10.61 2.61 2.91
C ALA A 105 12.08 2.22 3.16
N LYS A 106 12.81 1.78 2.12
CA LYS A 106 14.25 1.48 2.21
C LYS A 106 15.09 2.71 2.53
N HIS A 107 14.67 3.90 2.12
CA HIS A 107 15.32 5.15 2.53
C HIS A 107 15.09 5.44 4.02
N LEU A 108 13.85 5.30 4.49
CA LEU A 108 13.48 5.48 5.90
C LEU A 108 14.25 4.52 6.81
N ALA A 109 14.27 3.22 6.51
CA ALA A 109 14.98 2.23 7.31
C ALA A 109 16.48 2.54 7.47
N LYS A 110 17.13 2.99 6.38
CA LYS A 110 18.53 3.45 6.41
C LYS A 110 18.72 4.70 7.27
N LYS A 111 17.75 5.62 7.27
CA LYS A 111 17.79 6.88 8.00
C LYS A 111 17.55 6.70 9.50
N THR A 112 16.68 5.76 9.89
CA THR A 112 16.34 5.47 11.29
C THR A 112 17.28 4.45 11.93
N GLY A 113 18.16 3.79 11.15
CA GLY A 113 19.12 2.81 11.65
C GLY A 113 18.49 1.46 12.02
N VAL A 114 17.23 1.23 11.67
CA VAL A 114 16.54 -0.05 11.87
C VAL A 114 17.05 -1.03 10.81
N LYS A 115 17.75 -2.09 11.23
CA LYS A 115 18.14 -3.19 10.35
C LYS A 115 16.88 -4.01 10.04
N SER A 116 16.38 -3.88 8.81
CA SER A 116 15.43 -4.84 8.24
C SER A 116 16.14 -6.09 7.70
#